data_AF-A0A087H823-F1
#
_entry.id   AF-A0A087H823-F1
#
_cell.length_a   1.000
_cell.length_b   1.000
_cell.length_c   1.000
_cell.angle_alpha   90.00
_cell.angle_beta   90.00
_cell.angle_gamma   90.00
#
_symmetry.space_group_name_H-M   'P 1'
#
loop_
_entity.id
_entity.type
_entity.pdbx_description
1 polymer ?
#
loop_
_entity_poly.entity_id
_entity_poly.type
_entity_poly.pdbx_seq_one_letter_code
_entity_poly.pdbx_strand_id
1 'polypeptide(L)'
;MGNFSEDFDMEDLMSYGDDLINLLNDKNGFDVVSQSFEHLQSLNFACDEDFNQIQSSIEDCKKKLEACKKEIEEAYANVEAGDEIERLQKELGEEMELECKLKEELRVVADELRDLNAQRTSIDEERESIKRKKRDDLRAEKKLSMYASVTKVIPDIGDPSKISGYMVDNEKRVIEKFQFETHKMTEYETCLLSLVPGVERSFGRMYSY
;
A
#
# COMPACT_ATOMS: atom_id res chain seq x y z
N MET A 1 -110.93 23.91 -13.75
CA MET A 1 -110.01 22.99 -13.04
C MET A 1 -110.61 22.77 -11.66
N GLY A 2 -110.89 21.51 -11.33
CA GLY A 2 -111.70 21.15 -10.15
C GLY A 2 -110.94 21.37 -8.85
N ASN A 3 -111.62 22.00 -7.88
CA ASN A 3 -111.17 22.06 -6.50
C ASN A 3 -111.39 20.68 -5.87
N PHE A 4 -110.32 19.94 -5.63
CA PHE A 4 -110.36 18.77 -4.75
C PHE A 4 -110.22 19.27 -3.32
N SER A 5 -111.35 19.64 -2.71
CA SER A 5 -111.48 19.65 -1.26
C SER A 5 -111.97 18.25 -0.91
N GLU A 6 -111.05 17.31 -0.70
CA GLU A 6 -111.35 16.08 0.04
C GLU A 6 -111.76 16.54 1.44
N ASP A 7 -113.07 16.58 1.66
CA ASP A 7 -113.66 16.79 2.97
C ASP A 7 -113.27 15.55 3.78
N PHE A 8 -112.22 15.67 4.61
CA PHE A 8 -111.76 14.57 5.44
C PHE A 8 -112.89 14.24 6.41
N ASP A 9 -113.51 13.08 6.25
CA ASP A 9 -114.70 12.72 7.03
C ASP A 9 -114.31 12.71 8.51
N MET A 10 -114.94 13.59 9.27
CA MET A 10 -114.67 13.74 10.70
C MET A 10 -115.02 12.45 11.43
N GLU A 11 -115.97 11.68 10.91
CA GLU A 11 -116.39 10.39 11.44
C GLU A 11 -115.30 9.32 11.25
N ASP A 12 -114.61 9.32 10.10
CA ASP A 12 -113.45 8.46 9.86
C ASP A 12 -112.27 8.83 10.78
N LEU A 13 -111.98 10.14 10.95
CA LEU A 13 -110.94 10.59 11.88
C LEU A 13 -111.22 10.16 13.33
N MET A 14 -112.48 10.29 13.77
CA MET A 14 -112.91 9.84 15.09
C MET A 14 -112.82 8.32 15.21
N SER A 15 -113.20 7.57 14.17
CA SER A 15 -113.05 6.11 14.14
C SER A 15 -111.59 5.68 14.27
N TYR A 16 -110.65 6.31 13.55
CA TYR A 16 -109.22 6.03 13.70
C TYR A 16 -108.70 6.40 15.09
N GLY A 17 -109.22 7.48 15.67
CA GLY A 17 -108.91 7.89 17.05
C GLY A 17 -109.38 6.84 18.07
N ASP A 18 -110.60 6.35 17.92
CA ASP A 18 -111.17 5.31 18.78
C ASP A 18 -110.42 3.98 18.62
N ASP A 19 -110.07 3.60 17.39
CA ASP A 19 -109.25 2.41 17.11
C ASP A 19 -107.87 2.50 17.78
N LEU A 20 -107.24 3.68 17.73
CA LEU A 20 -105.95 3.92 18.39
C LEU A 20 -106.08 3.88 19.92
N ILE A 21 -107.12 4.49 20.47
CA ILE A 21 -107.40 4.47 21.92
C ILE A 21 -107.66 3.03 22.39
N ASN A 22 -108.47 2.28 21.66
CA ASN A 22 -108.76 0.87 21.96
C ASN A 22 -107.50 0.01 21.86
N LEU A 23 -106.67 0.21 20.81
CA LEU A 23 -105.40 -0.49 20.65
C LEU A 23 -104.42 -0.21 21.81
N LEU A 24 -104.36 1.04 22.27
CA LEU A 24 -103.51 1.44 23.39
C LEU A 24 -104.03 0.90 24.74
N ASN A 25 -105.35 0.75 24.90
CA ASN A 25 -105.98 0.29 26.14
C ASN A 25 -106.06 -1.25 26.27
N ASP A 26 -106.27 -2.00 25.18
CA ASP A 26 -106.57 -3.44 25.21
C ASP A 26 -105.41 -4.32 25.68
N LYS A 27 -104.16 -3.82 25.59
CA LYS A 27 -102.94 -4.62 25.83
C LYS A 27 -101.83 -3.88 26.57
N ASN A 28 -102.19 -2.90 27.39
CA ASN A 28 -101.19 -2.06 28.07
C ASN A 28 -100.26 -1.34 27.07
N GLY A 29 -100.80 -0.97 25.90
CA GLY A 29 -100.03 -0.44 24.77
C GLY A 29 -99.35 0.87 25.08
N PHE A 30 -99.93 1.68 25.97
CA PHE A 30 -99.29 2.90 26.49
C PHE A 30 -97.97 2.59 27.22
N ASP A 31 -97.95 1.58 28.09
CA ASP A 31 -96.74 1.18 28.81
C ASP A 31 -95.67 0.63 27.86
N VAL A 32 -96.08 -0.13 26.83
CA VAL A 32 -95.18 -0.64 25.78
C VAL A 32 -94.56 0.51 24.97
N VAL A 33 -95.35 1.52 24.62
CA VAL A 33 -94.86 2.72 23.90
C VAL A 33 -93.94 3.55 24.78
N SER A 34 -94.30 3.76 26.05
CA SER A 34 -93.45 4.47 27.01
C SER A 34 -92.11 3.76 27.21
N GLN A 35 -92.13 2.44 27.40
CA GLN A 35 -90.91 1.64 27.52
C GLN A 35 -90.07 1.67 26.24
N SER A 36 -90.71 1.64 25.07
CA SER A 36 -90.01 1.76 23.78
C SER A 36 -89.36 3.13 23.61
N PHE A 37 -90.01 4.19 24.11
CA PHE A 37 -89.48 5.55 24.11
C PHE A 37 -88.28 5.69 25.04
N GLU A 38 -88.36 5.17 26.27
CA GLU A 38 -87.23 5.13 27.21
C GLU A 38 -86.05 4.33 26.64
N HIS A 39 -86.33 3.23 25.94
CA HIS A 39 -85.30 2.43 25.29
C HIS A 39 -84.64 3.16 24.12
N LEU A 40 -85.42 3.87 23.30
CA LEU A 40 -84.91 4.75 22.24
C LEU A 40 -84.06 5.89 22.80
N GLN A 41 -84.48 6.50 23.91
CA GLN A 41 -83.72 7.56 24.56
C GLN A 41 -82.39 7.01 25.10
N SER A 42 -82.42 5.87 25.77
CA SER A 42 -81.21 5.18 26.26
C SER A 42 -80.27 4.81 25.11
N LEU A 43 -80.82 4.32 23.99
CA LEU A 43 -80.05 4.00 22.79
C LEU A 43 -79.41 5.25 22.18
N ASN A 44 -80.14 6.36 22.09
CA ASN A 44 -79.60 7.63 21.62
C ASN A 44 -78.43 8.11 22.49
N PHE A 45 -78.56 8.06 23.82
CA PHE A 45 -77.46 8.42 24.71
C PHE A 45 -76.22 7.53 24.50
N ALA A 46 -76.41 6.21 24.34
CA ALA A 46 -75.31 5.30 24.03
C ALA A 46 -74.67 5.60 22.67
N CYS A 47 -75.48 5.88 21.63
CA CYS A 47 -74.97 6.26 20.31
C CYS A 47 -74.19 7.58 20.35
N ASP A 48 -74.62 8.57 21.13
CA ASP A 48 -73.90 9.83 21.31
C ASP A 48 -72.56 9.61 22.04
N GLU A 49 -72.54 8.76 23.07
CA GLU A 49 -71.32 8.40 23.78
C GLU A 49 -70.31 7.69 22.86
N ASP A 50 -70.76 6.67 22.11
CA ASP A 50 -69.97 5.96 21.12
C ASP A 50 -69.43 6.91 20.03
N PHE A 51 -70.27 7.81 19.52
CA PHE A 51 -69.88 8.80 18.53
C PHE A 51 -68.74 9.70 19.05
N ASN A 52 -68.89 10.23 20.27
CA ASN A 52 -67.89 11.08 20.89
C ASN A 52 -66.57 10.32 21.16
N GLN A 53 -66.66 9.06 21.59
CA GLN A 53 -65.48 8.21 21.80
C GLN A 53 -64.72 7.94 20.49
N ILE A 54 -65.44 7.60 19.43
CA ILE A 54 -64.85 7.39 18.09
C ILE A 54 -64.22 8.69 17.59
N GLN A 55 -64.91 9.82 17.73
CA GLN A 55 -64.39 11.12 17.30
C GLN A 55 -63.09 11.48 18.04
N SER A 56 -63.03 11.27 19.36
CA SER A 56 -61.81 11.47 20.15
C SER A 56 -60.68 10.55 19.69
N SER A 57 -60.99 9.28 19.40
CA SER A 57 -60.00 8.29 18.95
C SER A 57 -59.44 8.63 17.57
N ILE A 58 -60.27 9.14 16.65
CA ILE A 58 -59.85 9.63 15.33
C ILE A 58 -58.91 10.82 15.50
N GLU A 59 -59.24 11.76 16.37
CA GLU A 59 -58.43 12.95 16.61
C GLU A 59 -57.05 12.57 17.18
N ASP A 60 -57.00 11.63 18.11
CA ASP A 60 -55.74 11.12 18.66
C ASP A 60 -54.91 10.34 17.61
N CYS A 61 -55.56 9.58 16.73
CA CYS A 61 -54.88 8.93 15.61
C CYS A 61 -54.26 9.96 14.65
N LYS A 62 -54.97 11.04 14.34
CA LYS A 62 -54.43 12.13 13.50
C LYS A 62 -53.21 12.78 14.15
N LYS A 63 -53.27 13.09 15.45
CA LYS A 63 -52.12 13.65 16.18
C LYS A 63 -50.90 12.73 16.12
N LYS A 64 -51.09 11.43 16.33
CA LYS A 64 -50.00 10.44 16.23
C LYS A 64 -49.43 10.35 14.82
N LEU A 65 -50.29 10.43 13.79
CA LEU A 65 -49.85 10.43 12.40
C LEU A 65 -48.97 11.64 12.09
N GLU A 66 -49.39 12.85 12.50
CA GLU A 66 -48.59 14.07 12.30
C GLU A 66 -47.27 14.03 13.08
N ALA A 67 -47.27 13.48 14.31
CA ALA A 67 -46.04 13.28 15.07
C ALA A 67 -45.06 12.34 14.36
N CYS A 68 -45.52 11.17 13.90
CA CYS A 68 -44.70 10.24 13.11
C CYS A 68 -44.17 10.88 11.83
N LYS A 69 -45.00 11.65 11.12
CA LYS A 69 -44.58 12.33 9.89
C LYS A 69 -43.43 13.30 10.16
N LYS A 70 -43.54 14.09 11.24
CA LYS A 70 -42.49 15.01 11.67
C LYS A 70 -41.21 14.27 12.08
N GLU A 71 -41.31 13.18 12.84
CA GLU A 71 -40.16 12.36 13.21
C GLU A 71 -39.44 11.78 11.99
N ILE A 72 -40.18 11.38 10.96
CA ILE A 72 -39.62 10.91 9.69
C ILE A 72 -38.88 12.05 8.98
N GLU A 73 -39.49 13.23 8.85
CA GLU A 73 -38.86 14.40 8.20
C GLU A 73 -37.58 14.84 8.94
N GLU A 74 -37.58 14.85 10.27
CA GLU A 74 -36.40 15.15 11.09
C GLU A 74 -35.32 14.08 10.92
N ALA A 75 -35.70 12.79 10.91
CA ALA A 75 -34.75 11.70 10.68
C ALA A 75 -34.09 11.80 9.30
N TYR A 76 -34.83 12.18 8.25
CA TYR A 76 -34.28 12.44 6.92
C TYR A 76 -33.39 13.69 6.86
N ALA A 77 -33.75 14.77 7.56
CA ALA A 77 -32.93 15.98 7.62
C ALA A 77 -31.62 15.77 8.39
N ASN A 78 -31.61 14.88 9.38
CA ASN A 78 -30.42 14.49 10.14
C ASN A 78 -29.53 13.45 9.43
N VAL A 79 -29.84 13.07 8.18
CA VAL A 79 -28.95 12.24 7.34
C VAL A 79 -27.80 13.12 6.82
N GLU A 80 -26.99 13.62 7.74
CA GLU A 80 -25.70 14.29 7.51
C GLU A 80 -24.59 13.27 7.16
N ALA A 81 -24.92 11.97 7.19
CA ALA A 81 -24.03 10.87 6.85
C ALA A 81 -23.63 10.82 5.37
N GLY A 82 -24.42 11.42 4.47
CA GLY A 82 -24.09 11.47 3.04
C GLY A 82 -22.79 12.24 2.76
N ASP A 83 -22.66 13.41 3.38
CA ASP A 83 -21.51 14.31 3.20
C ASP A 83 -20.24 13.75 3.84
N GLU A 84 -20.38 13.05 4.98
CA GLU A 84 -19.26 12.36 5.63
C GLU A 84 -18.77 11.17 4.81
N ILE A 85 -19.69 10.38 4.24
CA ILE A 85 -19.32 9.24 3.38
C ILE A 85 -18.60 9.73 2.11
N GLU A 86 -19.09 10.79 1.47
CA GLU A 86 -18.44 11.36 0.28
C GLU A 86 -17.04 11.92 0.61
N ARG A 87 -16.90 12.62 1.74
CA ARG A 87 -15.60 13.09 2.24
C ARG A 87 -14.62 11.94 2.45
N LEU A 88 -15.04 10.88 3.15
CA LEU A 88 -14.19 9.72 3.42
C LEU A 88 -13.80 8.97 2.14
N GLN A 89 -14.72 8.85 1.18
CA GLN A 89 -14.42 8.24 -0.12
C GLN A 89 -13.37 9.04 -0.90
N LYS A 90 -13.45 10.38 -0.85
CA LYS A 90 -12.46 11.26 -1.48
C LYS A 90 -11.09 11.13 -0.81
N GLU A 91 -11.04 11.19 0.52
CA GLU A 91 -9.80 11.03 1.29
C GLU A 91 -9.13 9.68 1.03
N LEU A 92 -9.91 8.61 0.99
CA LEU A 92 -9.41 7.28 0.64
C LEU A 92 -8.79 7.25 -0.77
N GLY A 93 -9.41 7.92 -1.74
CA GLY A 93 -8.89 8.01 -3.11
C GLY A 93 -7.55 8.76 -3.18
N GLU A 94 -7.43 9.87 -2.46
CA GLU A 94 -6.20 10.66 -2.38
C GLU A 94 -5.07 9.86 -1.70
N GLU A 95 -5.36 9.16 -0.61
CA GLU A 95 -4.39 8.34 0.11
C GLU A 95 -3.91 7.15 -0.72
N MET A 96 -4.79 6.49 -1.47
CA MET A 96 -4.41 5.43 -2.40
C MET A 96 -3.47 5.93 -3.50
N GLU A 97 -3.68 7.14 -4.02
CA GLU A 97 -2.78 7.73 -5.02
C GLU A 97 -1.40 8.02 -4.42
N LEU A 98 -1.34 8.54 -3.19
CA LEU A 98 -0.09 8.77 -2.46
C LEU A 98 0.65 7.46 -2.18
N GLU A 99 -0.04 6.41 -1.75
CA GLU A 99 0.55 5.09 -1.51
C GLU A 99 1.18 4.52 -2.80
N CYS A 100 0.51 4.70 -3.94
CA CYS A 100 1.06 4.27 -5.24
C CYS A 100 2.35 5.02 -5.59
N LYS A 101 2.40 6.34 -5.38
CA LYS A 101 3.60 7.15 -5.62
C LYS A 101 4.76 6.72 -4.72
N LEU A 102 4.50 6.54 -3.42
CA LEU A 102 5.50 6.10 -2.46
C LEU A 102 6.05 4.70 -2.78
N LYS A 103 5.20 3.76 -3.22
CA LYS A 103 5.66 2.43 -3.64
C LYS A 103 6.61 2.49 -4.84
N GLU A 104 6.34 3.38 -5.80
CA GLU A 104 7.21 3.55 -6.96
C GLU A 104 8.55 4.19 -6.58
N GLU A 105 8.54 5.21 -5.72
CA GLU A 105 9.78 5.80 -5.18
C GLU A 105 10.61 4.75 -4.42
N LEU A 106 9.97 3.94 -3.57
CA LEU A 106 10.64 2.84 -2.86
C LEU A 106 11.24 1.81 -3.82
N ARG A 107 10.58 1.53 -4.95
CA ARG A 107 11.10 0.63 -5.99
C ARG A 107 12.39 1.19 -6.59
N VAL A 108 12.40 2.48 -6.95
CA VAL A 108 13.58 3.16 -7.50
C VAL A 108 14.73 3.13 -6.51
N VAL A 109 14.49 3.49 -5.25
CA VAL A 109 15.52 3.46 -4.19
C VAL A 109 16.07 2.04 -3.98
N ALA A 110 15.21 1.02 -4.02
CA ALA A 110 15.65 -0.36 -3.89
C ALA A 110 16.54 -0.84 -5.04
N ASP A 111 16.26 -0.39 -6.27
CA ASP A 111 17.10 -0.68 -7.43
C ASP A 111 18.46 0.04 -7.33
N GLU A 112 18.48 1.33 -6.95
CA GLU A 112 19.72 2.08 -6.71
C GLU A 112 20.59 1.45 -5.62
N LEU A 113 19.98 1.01 -4.52
CA LEU A 113 20.70 0.30 -3.44
C LEU A 113 21.33 -1.01 -3.92
N ARG A 114 20.63 -1.73 -4.81
CA ARG A 114 21.15 -2.98 -5.40
C ARG A 114 22.39 -2.70 -6.25
N ASP A 115 22.35 -1.67 -7.08
CA ASP A 115 23.46 -1.27 -7.93
C ASP A 115 24.66 -0.78 -7.11
N LEU A 116 24.43 0.06 -6.11
CA LEU A 116 25.47 0.52 -5.19
C LEU A 116 26.11 -0.65 -4.43
N ASN A 117 25.31 -1.64 -4.02
CA ASN A 117 25.84 -2.82 -3.35
C ASN A 117 26.70 -3.69 -4.30
N ALA A 118 26.30 -3.83 -5.57
CA ALA A 118 27.11 -4.51 -6.57
C ALA A 118 28.43 -3.78 -6.87
N GLN A 119 28.41 -2.45 -6.92
CA GLN A 119 29.63 -1.64 -7.05
C GLN A 119 30.54 -1.82 -5.83
N ARG A 120 29.97 -1.80 -4.62
CA ARG A 120 30.72 -2.03 -3.38
C ARG A 120 31.42 -3.38 -3.41
N THR A 121 30.73 -4.46 -3.80
CA THR A 121 31.35 -5.79 -3.88
C THR A 121 32.50 -5.83 -4.88
N SER A 122 32.35 -5.17 -6.04
CA SER A 122 33.43 -5.09 -7.05
C SER A 122 34.66 -4.35 -6.53
N ILE A 123 34.48 -3.23 -5.82
CA ILE A 123 35.57 -2.47 -5.22
C ILE A 123 36.30 -3.29 -4.14
N ASP A 124 35.57 -4.03 -3.32
CA ASP A 124 36.16 -4.86 -2.28
C ASP A 124 37.01 -6.01 -2.88
N GLU A 125 36.55 -6.63 -3.97
CA GLU A 125 37.34 -7.62 -4.71
C GLU A 125 38.63 -7.02 -5.31
N GLU A 126 38.53 -5.83 -5.91
CA GLU A 126 39.69 -5.12 -6.46
C GLU A 126 40.70 -4.77 -5.37
N ARG A 127 40.24 -4.29 -4.21
CA ARG A 127 41.08 -3.99 -3.04
C ARG A 127 41.86 -5.23 -2.58
N GLU A 128 41.21 -6.38 -2.50
CA GLU A 128 41.89 -7.63 -2.12
C GLU A 128 42.87 -8.13 -3.20
N SER A 129 42.58 -7.90 -4.48
CA SER A 129 43.51 -8.18 -5.58
C SER A 129 44.77 -7.30 -5.47
N ILE A 130 44.60 -6.00 -5.23
CA ILE A 130 45.71 -5.05 -5.06
C ILE A 130 46.57 -5.43 -3.84
N LYS A 131 45.96 -5.79 -2.71
CA LYS A 131 46.69 -6.24 -1.51
C LYS A 131 47.56 -7.47 -1.79
N ARG A 132 47.04 -8.44 -2.57
CA ARG A 132 47.80 -9.63 -2.98
C ARG A 132 48.97 -9.25 -3.88
N LYS A 133 48.73 -8.45 -4.93
CA LYS A 133 49.80 -7.97 -5.83
C LYS A 133 50.92 -7.26 -5.08
N LYS A 134 50.59 -6.31 -4.19
CA LYS A 134 51.59 -5.60 -3.36
C LYS A 134 52.46 -6.54 -2.53
N ARG A 135 51.87 -7.62 -2.00
CA ARG A 135 52.61 -8.63 -1.23
C ARG A 135 53.57 -9.42 -2.12
N ASP A 136 53.13 -9.77 -3.32
CA ASP A 136 53.92 -10.53 -4.28
C ASP A 136 55.04 -9.68 -4.87
N ASP A 137 54.78 -8.41 -5.17
CA ASP A 137 55.78 -7.43 -5.62
C ASP A 137 56.87 -7.24 -4.56
N LEU A 138 56.48 -7.02 -3.29
CA LEU A 138 57.44 -6.91 -2.19
C LEU A 138 58.28 -8.19 -2.02
N ARG A 139 57.69 -9.37 -2.24
CA ARG A 139 58.40 -10.64 -2.20
C ARG A 139 59.40 -10.75 -3.35
N ALA A 140 59.01 -10.36 -4.56
CA ALA A 140 59.87 -10.36 -5.74
C ALA A 140 61.03 -9.38 -5.56
N GLU A 141 60.75 -8.16 -5.07
CA GLU A 141 61.76 -7.14 -4.77
C GLU A 141 62.79 -7.64 -3.75
N LYS A 142 62.34 -8.22 -2.63
CA LYS A 142 63.25 -8.80 -1.62
C LYS A 142 64.13 -9.90 -2.21
N LYS A 143 63.57 -10.75 -3.08
CA LYS A 143 64.32 -11.81 -3.75
C LYS A 143 65.39 -11.25 -4.69
N LEU A 144 65.04 -10.24 -5.48
CA LEU A 144 65.98 -9.56 -6.38
C LEU A 144 67.07 -8.80 -5.60
N SER A 145 66.69 -8.11 -4.51
CA SER A 145 67.64 -7.42 -3.63
C SER A 145 68.63 -8.39 -3.00
N MET A 146 68.18 -9.58 -2.59
CA MET A 146 69.05 -10.64 -2.09
C MET A 146 70.04 -11.08 -3.19
N TYR A 147 69.58 -11.35 -4.41
CA TYR A 147 70.47 -11.72 -5.52
C TYR A 147 71.51 -10.63 -5.80
N ALA A 148 71.08 -9.37 -5.95
CA ALA A 148 72.00 -8.26 -6.18
C ALA A 148 73.03 -8.10 -5.04
N SER A 149 72.66 -8.40 -3.80
CA SER A 149 73.57 -8.33 -2.65
C SER A 149 74.64 -9.41 -2.67
N VAL A 150 74.31 -10.62 -3.17
CA VAL A 150 75.23 -11.76 -3.26
C VAL A 150 76.10 -11.67 -4.51
N THR A 151 75.49 -11.42 -5.67
CA THR A 151 76.19 -11.43 -6.97
C THR A 151 76.88 -10.12 -7.27
N LYS A 152 76.44 -9.02 -6.66
CA LYS A 152 76.91 -7.65 -6.98
C LYS A 152 76.71 -7.30 -8.46
N VAL A 153 75.69 -7.87 -9.08
CA VAL A 153 75.37 -7.70 -10.51
C VAL A 153 74.01 -7.03 -10.68
N ILE A 154 73.95 -6.04 -11.57
CA ILE A 154 72.73 -5.44 -12.12
C ILE A 154 72.62 -5.88 -13.58
N PRO A 155 71.73 -6.82 -13.92
CA PRO A 155 71.56 -7.27 -15.30
C PRO A 155 70.93 -6.18 -16.17
N ASP A 156 71.35 -6.13 -17.43
CA ASP A 156 70.69 -5.36 -18.49
C ASP A 156 69.69 -6.28 -19.22
N ILE A 157 68.44 -5.83 -19.31
CA ILE A 157 67.30 -6.59 -19.83
C ILE A 157 66.93 -6.13 -21.26
N GLY A 158 67.68 -5.19 -21.84
CA GLY A 158 67.34 -4.57 -23.12
C GLY A 158 67.42 -5.48 -24.35
N ASP A 159 68.31 -6.48 -24.37
CA ASP A 159 68.48 -7.42 -25.50
C ASP A 159 68.42 -8.88 -25.00
N PRO A 160 67.39 -9.67 -25.35
CA PRO A 160 67.25 -11.06 -24.92
C PRO A 160 68.26 -12.02 -25.58
N SER A 161 68.93 -11.60 -26.65
CA SER A 161 69.89 -12.42 -27.40
C SER A 161 71.24 -12.52 -26.68
N LYS A 162 71.44 -11.70 -25.63
CA LYS A 162 72.71 -11.52 -24.94
C LYS A 162 72.50 -11.45 -23.44
N ILE A 163 73.49 -11.90 -22.69
CA ILE A 163 73.53 -11.77 -21.24
C ILE A 163 74.51 -10.64 -20.92
N SER A 164 74.01 -9.51 -20.48
CA SER A 164 74.83 -8.34 -20.18
C SER A 164 74.40 -7.66 -18.89
N GLY A 165 75.26 -6.82 -18.34
CA GLY A 165 74.99 -6.12 -17.10
C GLY A 165 76.20 -5.41 -16.53
N TYR A 166 76.03 -4.92 -15.31
CA TYR A 166 77.01 -4.13 -14.57
C TYR A 166 77.34 -4.80 -13.24
N MET A 167 78.61 -4.91 -12.90
CA MET A 167 79.06 -5.25 -11.55
C MET A 167 79.18 -3.98 -10.71
N VAL A 168 78.72 -4.04 -9.46
CA VAL A 168 78.68 -2.91 -8.54
C VAL A 168 79.44 -3.17 -7.24
N ASP A 169 80.01 -2.13 -6.63
CA ASP A 169 80.64 -2.22 -5.31
C ASP A 169 79.59 -2.21 -4.18
N ASN A 170 80.07 -2.27 -2.93
CA ASN A 170 79.19 -2.19 -1.75
C ASN A 170 78.48 -0.82 -1.62
N GLU A 171 79.00 0.22 -2.25
CA GLU A 171 78.38 1.55 -2.35
C GLU A 171 77.49 1.69 -3.60
N LYS A 172 77.19 0.56 -4.26
CA LYS A 172 76.37 0.45 -5.49
C LYS A 172 76.94 1.23 -6.68
N ARG A 173 78.23 1.54 -6.67
CA ARG A 173 78.93 2.19 -7.79
C ARG A 173 79.32 1.15 -8.82
N VAL A 174 79.13 1.46 -10.10
CA VAL A 174 79.49 0.56 -11.20
C VAL A 174 81.01 0.42 -11.27
N ILE A 175 81.49 -0.81 -11.16
CA ILE A 175 82.90 -1.17 -11.26
C ILE A 175 83.23 -1.63 -12.67
N GLU A 176 82.39 -2.47 -13.27
CA GLU A 176 82.69 -3.14 -14.54
C GLU A 176 81.41 -3.48 -15.31
N LYS A 177 81.45 -3.39 -16.64
CA LYS A 177 80.37 -3.85 -17.52
C LYS A 177 80.76 -5.18 -18.15
N PHE A 178 79.83 -6.13 -18.24
CA PHE A 178 80.04 -7.41 -18.90
C PHE A 178 78.98 -7.70 -19.96
N GLN A 179 79.33 -8.54 -20.93
CA GLN A 179 78.44 -8.95 -22.01
C GLN A 179 78.88 -10.30 -22.59
N PHE A 180 77.92 -11.19 -22.76
CA PHE A 180 78.09 -12.53 -23.33
C PHE A 180 77.00 -12.78 -24.37
N GLU A 181 77.35 -13.45 -25.46
CA GLU A 181 76.40 -13.85 -26.49
C GLU A 181 75.82 -15.24 -26.13
N THR A 182 74.51 -15.35 -26.01
CA THR A 182 73.85 -16.58 -25.50
C THR A 182 74.12 -17.82 -26.36
N HIS A 183 74.41 -17.64 -27.65
CA HIS A 183 74.70 -18.75 -28.58
C HIS A 183 76.17 -19.20 -28.60
N LYS A 184 77.07 -18.54 -27.86
CA LYS A 184 78.52 -18.81 -27.89
C LYS A 184 79.05 -19.53 -26.65
N MET A 185 78.27 -19.58 -25.57
CA MET A 185 78.66 -20.18 -24.30
C MET A 185 77.57 -21.12 -23.82
N THR A 186 77.98 -22.19 -23.13
CA THR A 186 77.03 -23.04 -22.42
C THR A 186 76.50 -22.33 -21.17
N GLU A 187 75.36 -22.77 -20.67
CA GLU A 187 74.76 -22.22 -19.44
C GLU A 187 75.72 -22.34 -18.23
N TYR A 188 76.51 -23.43 -18.18
CA TYR A 188 77.49 -23.67 -17.12
C TYR A 188 78.67 -22.68 -17.17
N GLU A 189 79.25 -22.47 -18.35
CA GLU A 189 80.36 -21.52 -18.55
C GLU A 189 79.93 -20.08 -18.21
N THR A 190 78.72 -19.71 -18.63
CA THR A 190 78.15 -18.39 -18.35
C THR A 190 77.97 -18.18 -16.84
N CYS A 191 77.48 -19.19 -16.11
CA CYS A 191 77.30 -19.14 -14.66
C CYS A 191 78.64 -18.94 -13.93
N LEU A 192 79.67 -19.73 -14.26
CA LEU A 192 81.00 -19.62 -13.67
C LEU A 192 81.61 -18.23 -13.88
N LEU A 193 81.57 -17.70 -15.10
CA LEU A 193 82.15 -16.40 -15.43
C LEU A 193 81.40 -15.22 -14.81
N SER A 194 80.12 -15.39 -14.48
CA SER A 194 79.30 -14.35 -13.84
C SER A 194 79.50 -14.24 -12.32
N LEU A 195 80.08 -15.26 -11.67
CA LEU A 195 80.20 -15.36 -10.21
C LEU A 195 81.60 -15.05 -9.66
N VAL A 196 82.62 -14.96 -10.52
CA VAL A 196 84.02 -14.74 -10.10
C VAL A 196 84.49 -13.33 -10.48
N PRO A 197 84.69 -12.42 -9.51
CA PRO A 197 85.34 -11.14 -9.79
C PRO A 197 86.81 -11.36 -10.19
N GLY A 198 87.25 -10.77 -11.31
CA GLY A 198 88.66 -10.71 -11.67
C GLY A 198 89.25 -11.91 -12.43
N VAL A 199 88.44 -12.83 -12.96
CA VAL A 199 88.92 -13.75 -14.00
C VAL A 199 88.97 -12.97 -15.32
N GLU A 200 90.15 -12.87 -15.93
CA GLU A 200 90.36 -12.21 -17.22
C GLU A 200 89.24 -12.57 -18.22
N ARG A 201 88.34 -11.62 -18.46
CA ARG A 201 87.23 -11.73 -19.41
C ARG A 201 87.72 -11.51 -20.84
N SER A 202 88.73 -12.27 -21.23
CA SER A 202 89.32 -12.27 -22.55
C SER A 202 89.51 -13.69 -23.05
N PHE A 203 88.42 -14.42 -23.23
CA PHE A 203 88.40 -15.55 -24.15
C PHE A 203 87.79 -15.13 -25.49
N GLY A 204 88.58 -14.32 -26.18
CA GLY A 204 88.42 -13.98 -27.59
C GLY A 204 89.78 -14.11 -28.26
N ARG A 205 90.34 -15.33 -28.27
CA ARG A 205 91.36 -15.86 -29.19
C ARG A 205 91.97 -17.14 -28.62
N MET A 206 91.40 -18.30 -28.93
CA MET A 206 92.16 -19.54 -29.09
C MET A 206 91.22 -20.62 -29.61
N TYR A 207 91.04 -20.65 -30.93
CA TYR A 207 91.04 -21.87 -31.73
C TYR A 207 91.31 -21.43 -33.18
N SER A 208 92.59 -21.46 -33.54
CA SER A 208 93.02 -21.59 -34.92
C SER A 208 94.01 -22.75 -34.93
N TYR A 209 93.66 -23.74 -35.75
CA TYR A 209 94.31 -25.04 -35.98
C TYR A 209 94.00 -26.13 -34.97
#